data_AF-A0A167K5J0-F1
#
_entry.id   AF-A0A167K5J0-F1
#
_cell.length_a   1.000
_cell.length_b   1.000
_cell.length_c   1.000
_cell.angle_alpha   90.00
_cell.angle_beta   90.00
_cell.angle_gamma   90.00
#
_symmetry.space_group_name_H-M   'P 1'
#
loop_
_entity.id
_entity.type
_entity.pdbx_description
1 polymer ?
#
loop_
_entity_poly.entity_id
_entity_poly.type
_entity_poly.pdbx_seq_one_letter_code
_entity_poly.pdbx_strand_id
1 'polypeptide(L)'
;MAQDVVKHCSLWIVFSFFYLSGLEMAVIMSIDGQPQPTLWQTLLYTFLYNALIGHLVTKYEKLWPFLASVVISLFGVIGFGVFFGDKLAGYSNELIIGLVLSLPFATFLVKQLKSKNFENNA
;
A
#
# COMPACT_ATOMS: atom_id res chain seq x y z
N MET A 1 6.83 25.88 -4.48
CA MET A 1 7.84 24.94 -3.92
C MET A 1 7.46 24.43 -2.54
N ALA A 2 7.63 25.19 -1.44
CA ALA A 2 7.31 24.67 -0.09
C ALA A 2 5.80 24.34 0.08
N GLN A 3 4.92 25.18 -0.46
CA GLN A 3 3.47 24.98 -0.39
C GLN A 3 2.99 23.75 -1.18
N ASP A 4 3.64 23.43 -2.31
CA ASP A 4 3.30 22.25 -3.11
C ASP A 4 3.71 20.97 -2.40
N VAL A 5 4.92 20.94 -1.83
CA VAL A 5 5.41 19.80 -1.04
C VAL A 5 4.51 19.54 0.16
N VAL A 6 4.11 20.57 0.90
CA VAL A 6 3.20 20.42 2.05
C VAL A 6 1.84 19.86 1.61
N LYS A 7 1.29 20.32 0.48
CA LYS A 7 0.05 19.78 -0.08
C LYS A 7 0.18 18.30 -0.44
N HIS A 8 1.24 17.92 -1.15
CA HIS A 8 1.48 16.52 -1.53
C HIS A 8 1.68 15.63 -0.29
N CYS A 9 2.49 16.06 0.68
CA CYS A 9 2.67 15.32 1.93
C CYS A 9 1.37 15.18 2.73
N SER A 10 0.55 16.24 2.80
CA SER A 10 -0.75 16.16 3.49
C SER A 10 -1.70 15.14 2.83
N LEU A 11 -1.69 15.06 1.50
CA LEU A 11 -2.46 14.07 0.75
C LEU A 11 -1.96 12.65 1.00
N TRP A 12 -0.65 12.43 1.13
CA TRP A 12 -0.11 11.11 1.46
C TRP A 12 -0.59 10.62 2.83
N ILE A 13 -0.64 11.51 3.83
CA ILE A 13 -1.15 11.16 5.17
C ILE A 13 -2.65 10.83 5.13
N VAL A 14 -3.47 11.66 4.47
CA VAL A 14 -4.90 11.36 4.32
C VAL A 14 -5.10 10.03 3.61
N PHE A 15 -4.36 9.80 2.51
CA PHE A 15 -4.45 8.57 1.75
C PHE A 15 -3.94 7.34 2.53
N SER A 16 -3.03 7.53 3.49
CA SER A 16 -2.57 6.46 4.41
C SER A 16 -3.72 5.91 5.25
N PHE A 17 -4.62 6.76 5.71
CA PHE A 17 -5.79 6.34 6.49
C PHE A 17 -6.80 5.55 5.63
N PHE A 18 -7.05 6.03 4.41
CA PHE A 18 -7.88 5.29 3.44
C PHE A 18 -7.26 3.95 3.05
N TYR A 19 -5.95 3.94 2.85
CA TYR A 19 -5.18 2.74 2.56
C TYR A 19 -5.32 1.72 3.69
N LEU A 20 -5.12 2.12 4.95
CA LEU A 20 -5.27 1.21 6.09
C LEU A 20 -6.65 0.54 6.11
N SER A 21 -7.71 1.32 5.91
CA SER A 21 -9.09 0.79 6.00
C SER A 21 -9.37 -0.26 4.92
N GLY A 22 -8.91 -0.04 3.68
CA GLY A 22 -9.05 -1.05 2.64
C GLY A 22 -8.07 -2.21 2.80
N LEU A 23 -6.87 -1.98 3.33
CA LEU A 23 -5.88 -3.01 3.61
C LEU A 23 -6.38 -3.99 4.67
N GLU A 24 -6.93 -3.50 5.78
CA GLU A 24 -7.54 -4.29 6.83
C GLU A 24 -8.64 -5.19 6.26
N MET A 25 -9.54 -4.62 5.45
CA MET A 25 -10.59 -5.37 4.78
C MET A 25 -10.02 -6.45 3.85
N ALA A 26 -8.97 -6.14 3.08
CA ALA A 26 -8.32 -7.09 2.19
C ALA A 26 -7.63 -8.23 2.96
N VAL A 27 -7.01 -7.94 4.11
CA VAL A 27 -6.39 -8.96 4.98
C VAL A 27 -7.46 -9.88 5.56
N ILE A 28 -8.57 -9.35 6.09
CA ILE A 28 -9.67 -10.14 6.65
C ILE A 28 -10.29 -11.03 5.58
N MET A 29 -10.67 -10.48 4.42
CA MET A 29 -11.23 -11.27 3.31
C MET A 29 -10.26 -12.34 2.80
N SER A 30 -8.96 -12.04 2.81
CA SER A 30 -7.92 -13.00 2.48
C SER A 30 -7.88 -14.17 3.45
N ILE A 31 -7.96 -13.91 4.76
CA ILE A 31 -7.94 -14.93 5.81
C ILE A 31 -9.21 -15.79 5.74
N ASP A 32 -10.38 -15.14 5.63
CA ASP A 32 -11.67 -15.82 5.56
C ASP A 32 -11.81 -16.69 4.29
N GLY A 33 -11.12 -16.32 3.21
CA GLY A 33 -11.09 -17.08 1.95
C GLY A 33 -10.18 -18.31 1.98
N GLN A 34 -9.40 -18.53 3.05
CA GLN A 34 -8.45 -19.65 3.16
C GLN A 34 -8.96 -20.73 4.11
N PRO A 35 -8.94 -22.03 3.72
CA PRO A 35 -9.28 -23.12 4.64
C PRO A 35 -8.23 -23.30 5.76
N GLN A 36 -6.98 -22.92 5.50
CA GLN A 36 -5.90 -22.83 6.49
C GLN A 36 -5.08 -21.56 6.20
N PRO A 37 -5.30 -20.47 6.95
CA PRO A 37 -4.65 -19.20 6.66
C PRO A 37 -3.14 -19.30 6.89
N THR A 38 -2.37 -19.08 5.82
CA THR A 38 -0.90 -18.98 5.91
C THR A 38 -0.45 -17.56 5.62
N LEU A 39 0.67 -17.15 6.22
CA LEU A 39 1.23 -15.81 6.06
C LEU A 39 1.52 -15.50 4.59
N TRP A 40 2.08 -16.45 3.86
CA TRP A 40 2.44 -16.28 2.46
C TRP A 40 1.22 -16.11 1.54
N GLN A 41 0.20 -16.97 1.69
CA GLN A 41 -1.03 -16.85 0.90
C GLN A 41 -1.77 -15.55 1.24
N THR A 42 -1.78 -15.17 2.51
CA THR A 42 -2.39 -13.91 2.95
C THR A 42 -1.72 -12.70 2.33
N LEU A 43 -0.38 -12.67 2.33
CA LEU A 43 0.39 -11.63 1.63
C LEU A 43 0.13 -11.63 0.13
N LEU A 44 0.05 -12.80 -0.51
CA LEU A 44 -0.19 -12.89 -1.94
C LEU A 44 -1.58 -12.37 -2.33
N TYR A 45 -2.61 -12.68 -1.56
CA TYR A 45 -3.97 -12.20 -1.81
C TYR A 45 -4.10 -10.70 -1.55
N THR A 46 -3.49 -10.20 -0.47
CA THR A 46 -3.44 -8.75 -0.20
C THR A 46 -2.52 -8.00 -1.17
N PHE A 47 -1.58 -8.67 -1.83
CA PHE A 47 -0.72 -8.05 -2.84
C PHE A 47 -1.50 -7.45 -4.01
N LEU A 48 -2.59 -8.10 -4.45
CA LEU A 48 -3.46 -7.57 -5.50
C LEU A 48 -4.07 -6.22 -5.10
N TYR A 49 -4.53 -6.10 -3.86
CA TYR A 49 -4.99 -4.82 -3.31
C TYR A 49 -3.86 -3.78 -3.34
N ASN A 50 -2.66 -4.14 -2.90
CA ASN A 50 -1.50 -3.23 -2.96
C ASN A 50 -1.11 -2.84 -4.38
N ALA A 51 -1.28 -3.71 -5.38
CA ALA A 51 -1.08 -3.39 -6.78
C ALA A 51 -2.13 -2.38 -7.31
N LEU A 52 -3.39 -2.52 -6.91
CA LEU A 52 -4.43 -1.54 -7.23
C LEU A 52 -4.14 -0.17 -6.60
N ILE A 53 -3.73 -0.15 -5.32
CA ILE A 53 -3.32 1.09 -4.66
C ILE A 53 -2.08 1.68 -5.33
N GLY A 54 -1.08 0.87 -5.68
CA GLY A 54 0.10 1.30 -6.43
C GLY A 54 -0.25 1.90 -7.80
N HIS A 55 -1.27 1.37 -8.48
CA HIS A 55 -1.82 1.99 -9.69
C HIS A 55 -2.40 3.37 -9.42
N LEU A 56 -3.18 3.54 -8.35
CA LEU A 56 -3.74 4.84 -7.99
C LEU A 56 -2.62 5.84 -7.62
N VAL A 57 -1.65 5.41 -6.82
CA VAL A 57 -0.49 6.25 -6.44
C VAL A 57 0.27 6.70 -7.67
N THR A 58 0.63 5.79 -8.58
CA THR A 58 1.33 6.15 -9.84
C THR A 58 0.49 6.95 -10.82
N LYS A 59 -0.84 6.94 -10.70
CA LYS A 59 -1.75 7.73 -11.54
C LYS A 59 -1.88 9.18 -11.05
N TYR A 60 -1.98 9.38 -9.73
CA TYR A 60 -2.27 10.70 -9.15
C TYR A 60 -1.02 11.40 -8.60
N GLU A 61 -0.01 10.68 -8.11
CA GLU A 61 1.25 11.25 -7.66
C GLU A 61 2.26 11.30 -8.81
N LYS A 62 2.48 12.50 -9.35
CA LYS A 62 3.36 12.70 -10.52
C LYS A 62 4.81 12.99 -10.16
N LEU A 63 5.09 13.44 -8.93
CA LEU A 63 6.44 13.84 -8.54
C LEU A 63 7.24 12.64 -8.04
N TRP A 64 6.78 12.01 -6.96
CA TRP A 64 7.52 10.93 -6.29
C TRP A 64 6.60 9.77 -5.88
N PRO A 65 6.01 9.02 -6.83
CA PRO A 65 5.04 7.96 -6.51
C PRO A 65 5.63 6.85 -5.63
N PHE A 66 6.92 6.54 -5.79
CA PHE A 66 7.60 5.55 -4.95
C PHE A 66 7.80 6.05 -3.51
N LEU A 67 8.18 7.32 -3.31
CA LEU A 67 8.32 7.87 -1.97
C LEU A 67 6.95 7.99 -1.30
N ALA A 68 5.93 8.39 -2.06
CA ALA A 68 4.56 8.45 -1.57
C ALA A 68 4.08 7.09 -1.08
N SER A 69 4.31 6.00 -1.82
CA SER A 69 3.87 4.67 -1.39
C SER A 69 4.57 4.17 -0.13
N VAL A 70 5.86 4.54 0.07
CA VAL A 70 6.58 4.26 1.32
C VAL A 70 5.97 5.03 2.50
N VAL A 71 5.68 6.32 2.33
CA VAL A 71 5.02 7.13 3.37
C VAL A 71 3.63 6.58 3.67
N ILE A 72 2.86 6.24 2.63
CA ILE A 72 1.50 5.70 2.76
C ILE A 72 1.50 4.37 3.51
N SER A 73 2.44 3.46 3.21
CA SER A 73 2.50 2.18 3.90
C SER A 73 2.96 2.32 5.35
N LEU A 74 3.96 3.15 5.62
CA LEU A 74 4.46 3.39 6.98
C LEU A 74 3.42 4.06 7.87
N PHE A 75 2.85 5.18 7.42
CA PHE A 75 1.84 5.89 8.21
C PHE A 75 0.53 5.13 8.24
N GLY A 76 0.16 4.40 7.19
CA GLY A 76 -1.06 3.59 7.17
C GLY A 76 -0.99 2.40 8.10
N VAL A 77 0.02 1.54 7.91
CA VAL A 77 0.15 0.28 8.65
C VAL A 77 0.68 0.52 10.06
N ILE A 78 1.81 1.21 10.22
CA ILE A 78 2.45 1.39 11.52
C ILE A 78 1.77 2.52 12.29
N GLY A 79 1.67 3.70 11.69
CA GLY A 79 1.06 4.86 12.33
C GLY A 79 -0.41 4.60 12.69
N PHE A 80 -1.27 4.56 11.69
CA PHE A 80 -2.70 4.43 11.90
C PHE A 80 -3.13 3.03 12.32
N GLY A 81 -2.48 1.98 11.82
CA GLY A 81 -2.91 0.59 12.01
C GLY A 81 -2.39 -0.10 13.27
N VAL A 82 -1.29 0.38 13.86
CA VAL A 82 -0.70 -0.19 15.09
C VAL A 82 -0.74 0.81 16.25
N PHE A 83 -0.41 2.09 16.01
CA PHE A 83 -0.34 3.09 17.09
C PHE A 83 -1.67 3.80 17.38
N PHE A 84 -2.47 4.10 16.35
CA PHE A 84 -3.73 4.85 16.52
C PHE A 84 -5.00 3.99 16.45
N GLY A 85 -4.91 2.77 15.94
CA GLY A 85 -6.04 1.85 15.85
C GLY A 85 -5.58 0.44 16.16
N ASP A 86 -6.38 -0.31 16.91
CA ASP A 86 -6.13 -1.75 17.20
C ASP A 86 -6.42 -2.66 15.99
N LYS A 87 -6.49 -2.06 14.78
CA LYS A 87 -6.93 -2.70 13.53
C LYS A 87 -5.95 -3.77 13.04
N LEU A 88 -4.64 -3.52 13.21
CA LEU A 88 -3.60 -4.46 12.81
C LEU A 88 -2.78 -5.00 13.98
N ALA A 89 -3.04 -4.52 15.21
CA ALA A 89 -2.31 -4.92 16.42
C ALA A 89 -2.44 -6.42 16.76
N GLY A 90 -3.46 -7.10 16.22
CA GLY A 90 -3.65 -8.55 16.39
C GLY A 90 -2.92 -9.44 15.38
N TYR A 91 -2.30 -8.87 14.33
CA TYR A 91 -1.59 -9.65 13.31
C TYR A 91 -0.14 -9.91 13.69
N SER A 92 0.46 -10.97 13.13
CA SER A 92 1.87 -11.28 13.38
C SER A 92 2.77 -10.16 12.85
N ASN A 93 3.86 -9.86 13.58
CA ASN A 93 4.84 -8.85 13.18
C ASN A 93 5.40 -9.11 11.76
N GLU A 94 5.57 -10.38 11.40
CA GLU A 94 6.01 -10.81 10.07
C GLU A 94 5.02 -10.37 8.97
N LEU A 95 3.71 -10.50 9.23
CA LEU A 95 2.68 -10.09 8.28
C LEU A 95 2.67 -8.56 8.15
N ILE A 96 2.77 -7.83 9.26
CA ILE A 96 2.82 -6.37 9.28
C ILE A 96 4.00 -5.85 8.45
N ILE A 97 5.19 -6.42 8.66
CA ILE A 97 6.40 -6.06 7.88
C ILE A 97 6.18 -6.34 6.40
N GLY A 98 5.61 -7.50 6.06
CA GLY A 98 5.27 -7.86 4.69
C GLY A 98 4.31 -6.85 4.05
N LEU A 99 3.27 -6.42 4.78
CA LEU A 99 2.29 -5.44 4.30
C LEU A 99 2.96 -4.06 4.06
N VAL A 100 3.79 -3.58 4.98
CA VAL A 100 4.54 -2.32 4.83
C VAL A 100 5.41 -2.31 3.57
N LEU A 101 6.11 -3.42 3.30
CA LEU A 101 7.02 -3.54 2.16
C LEU A 101 6.31 -3.84 0.83
N SER A 102 5.14 -4.49 0.90
CA SER A 102 4.40 -4.91 -0.28
C SER A 102 3.85 -3.73 -1.09
N LEU A 103 3.42 -2.63 -0.47
CA LEU A 103 2.89 -1.46 -1.19
C LEU A 103 3.96 -0.71 -2.01
N PRO A 104 5.14 -0.38 -1.45
CA PRO A 104 6.26 0.16 -2.22
C PRO A 104 6.66 -0.72 -3.39
N PHE A 105 6.75 -2.04 -3.14
CA PHE A 105 7.08 -3.02 -4.16
C PHE A 105 6.03 -3.09 -5.28
N ALA A 106 4.75 -3.13 -4.92
CA ALA A 106 3.65 -3.14 -5.88
C ALA A 106 3.62 -1.86 -6.72
N THR A 107 3.85 -0.70 -6.09
CA THR A 107 3.93 0.59 -6.78
C THR A 107 5.09 0.64 -7.77
N PHE A 108 6.25 0.07 -7.39
CA PHE A 108 7.39 -0.07 -8.28
C PHE A 108 7.08 -0.95 -9.50
N LEU A 109 6.48 -2.12 -9.29
CA LEU A 109 6.09 -3.01 -10.40
C LEU A 109 5.09 -2.33 -11.34
N VAL A 110 4.05 -1.69 -10.81
CA VAL A 110 3.05 -1.01 -11.63
C VAL A 110 3.68 0.13 -12.44
N LYS A 111 4.62 0.87 -11.84
CA LYS A 111 5.37 1.92 -12.56
C LYS A 111 6.18 1.34 -13.72
N GLN A 112 6.89 0.23 -13.50
CA GLN A 112 7.65 -0.44 -14.56
C GLN A 112 6.76 -0.96 -15.69
N LEU A 113 5.66 -1.62 -15.35
CA LEU A 113 4.68 -2.12 -16.33
C LEU A 113 4.12 -0.98 -17.19
N LYS A 114 3.81 0.16 -16.57
CA LYS A 114 3.30 1.34 -17.28
C LYS A 114 4.34 1.96 -18.20
N SER A 115 5.60 2.02 -17.78
CA SER A 115 6.72 2.52 -18.60
C SER A 115 6.94 1.63 -19.83
N LYS A 116 6.98 0.31 -19.63
CA LYS A 116 7.21 -0.67 -20.69
C LYS A 116 6.08 -0.69 -21.72
N ASN A 117 4.84 -0.51 -21.28
CA ASN A 117 3.70 -0.35 -22.20
C ASN A 117 3.78 0.95 -23.01
N PHE A 118 4.40 2.01 -22.50
CA PHE A 118 4.57 3.25 -23.25
C PHE A 118 5.63 3.10 -24.34
N GLU A 119 6.73 2.39 -24.08
CA GLU A 119 7.77 2.09 -25.07
C GLU A 119 7.29 1.13 -26.17
N ASN A 120 6.47 0.14 -25.85
CA ASN A 120 5.94 -0.82 -26.85
C ASN A 120 4.87 -0.22 -27.79
N ASN A 121 4.33 0.96 -27.49
CA ASN A 121 3.32 1.65 -28.30
C ASN A 121 3.86 2.92 -29.00
N ALA A 122 5.17 3.17 -28.91
CA ALA A 122 5.88 4.27 -29.58
C ALA A 122 6.67 3.74 -30.78
#